data_AF-A0A416JYZ6-F1
#
_entry.id   AF-A0A416JYZ6-F1
#
_cell.length_a   1.000
_cell.length_b   1.000
_cell.length_c   1.000
_cell.angle_alpha   90.00
_cell.angle_beta   90.00
_cell.angle_gamma   90.00
#
_symmetry.space_group_name_H-M   'P 1'
#
loop_
_entity.id
_entity.type
_entity.pdbx_description
1 polymer ?
#
loop_
_entity_poly.entity_id
_entity_poly.type
_entity_poly.pdbx_seq_one_letter_code
_entity_poly.pdbx_strand_id
1 'polypeptide(L)'
;MKKTYFAILGAAAILSLATACSSKNVNEPTANESSQSASSESSSNGMDESSPMDDLKEDAKDAVLPSEGTADAKQSTLTGTISDIKDFMFTITADGTDYEFSFEQDQKPDGLSDVKDGDKVTVTYTGTVSEVDAFSGTVLSVKKAE
;
A
#
# COMPACT_ATOMS: atom_id res chain seq x y z
N MET A 1 30.44 14.97 -23.78
CA MET A 1 30.51 13.52 -23.50
C MET A 1 31.80 13.23 -22.75
N LYS A 2 31.73 12.80 -21.50
CA LYS A 2 32.89 12.29 -20.75
C LYS A 2 32.41 11.14 -19.87
N LYS A 3 32.82 9.93 -20.25
CA LYS A 3 32.52 8.67 -19.58
C LYS A 3 33.73 8.33 -18.70
N THR A 4 33.52 8.21 -17.40
CA THR A 4 34.53 7.70 -16.47
C THR A 4 33.96 6.45 -15.81
N TYR A 5 34.47 5.31 -16.25
CA TYR A 5 34.17 3.99 -15.74
C TYR A 5 35.03 3.74 -14.50
N PHE A 6 34.38 3.51 -13.35
CA PHE A 6 35.05 2.96 -12.18
C PHE A 6 34.73 1.47 -12.11
N ALA A 7 35.72 0.64 -12.45
CA ALA A 7 35.71 -0.79 -12.20
C ALA A 7 36.18 -1.02 -10.75
N ILE A 8 35.29 -1.50 -9.88
CA ILE A 8 35.66 -2.00 -8.56
C ILE A 8 35.46 -3.50 -8.56
N LEU A 9 36.60 -4.18 -8.57
CA LEU A 9 36.79 -5.60 -8.38
C LEU A 9 36.72 -5.88 -6.87
N GLY A 10 35.77 -6.72 -6.44
CA GLY A 10 35.65 -7.12 -5.03
C GLY A 10 34.78 -8.35 -4.87
N ALA A 11 35.41 -9.53 -4.96
CA ALA A 11 34.80 -10.82 -4.62
C ALA A 11 34.90 -11.06 -3.11
N ALA A 12 33.78 -11.42 -2.47
CA ALA A 12 33.79 -12.23 -1.25
C ALA A 12 32.40 -12.85 -1.06
N ALA A 13 32.27 -14.12 -1.44
CA ALA A 13 31.14 -14.95 -1.07
C ALA A 13 31.24 -15.31 0.42
N ILE A 14 30.16 -15.12 1.17
CA ILE A 14 29.95 -15.81 2.44
C ILE A 14 28.68 -16.64 2.34
N LEU A 15 28.89 -17.95 2.42
CA LEU A 15 27.89 -19.00 2.42
C LEU A 15 27.52 -19.28 3.88
N SER A 16 26.31 -18.90 4.31
CA SER A 16 25.78 -19.28 5.63
C SER A 16 24.65 -20.28 5.44
N LEU A 17 24.86 -21.47 6.00
CA LEU A 17 23.99 -22.64 5.89
C LEU A 17 22.73 -22.49 6.75
N ALA A 18 21.64 -23.08 6.26
CA ALA A 18 20.32 -23.12 6.85
C ALA A 18 20.27 -23.79 8.24
N THR A 19 19.36 -23.30 9.10
CA THR A 19 18.80 -24.09 10.22
C THR A 19 17.35 -24.40 9.90
N ALA A 20 17.10 -25.67 9.58
CA ALA A 20 15.78 -26.26 9.55
C ALA A 20 15.27 -26.46 10.98
N CYS A 21 14.01 -26.11 11.25
CA CYS A 21 13.26 -26.77 12.31
C CYS A 21 11.87 -27.10 11.76
N SER A 22 11.73 -28.34 11.30
CA SER A 22 10.46 -28.97 10.96
C SER A 22 9.72 -29.30 12.26
N SER A 23 8.53 -28.73 12.45
CA SER A 23 7.53 -29.33 13.33
C SER A 23 6.40 -29.89 12.47
N LYS A 24 6.47 -31.20 12.31
CA LYS A 24 5.42 -32.07 11.81
C LYS A 24 4.30 -32.08 12.84
N ASN A 25 3.14 -31.51 12.53
CA ASN A 25 1.89 -31.95 13.14
C ASN A 25 1.01 -32.52 12.03
N VAL A 26 0.90 -33.85 12.01
CA VAL A 26 -0.05 -34.59 11.20
C VAL A 26 -1.22 -34.86 12.12
N ASN A 27 -2.39 -34.31 11.82
CA ASN A 27 -3.64 -34.96 12.18
C ASN A 27 -4.65 -34.67 11.07
N GLU A 28 -4.91 -35.71 10.28
CA GLU A 28 -5.99 -35.82 9.30
C GLU A 28 -7.38 -35.69 9.97
N PRO A 29 -8.45 -35.50 9.16
CA PRO A 29 -9.76 -35.07 9.61
C PRO A 29 -10.57 -36.23 10.20
N THR A 30 -11.51 -35.90 11.06
CA THR A 30 -12.63 -36.78 11.40
C THR A 30 -13.90 -35.94 11.45
N ALA A 31 -14.81 -36.28 10.54
CA ALA A 31 -16.20 -35.89 10.58
C ALA A 31 -16.85 -36.36 11.89
N ASN A 32 -17.76 -35.59 12.46
CA ASN A 32 -19.15 -35.99 12.61
C ASN A 32 -19.96 -34.88 13.30
N GLU A 33 -21.24 -34.87 12.96
CA GLU A 33 -22.31 -33.97 13.33
C GLU A 33 -22.62 -33.89 14.84
N SER A 34 -23.31 -32.79 15.15
CA SER A 34 -24.57 -32.78 15.91
C SER A 34 -24.55 -32.27 17.35
N SER A 35 -25.49 -31.35 17.55
CA SER A 35 -26.34 -31.15 18.73
C SER A 35 -25.92 -30.13 19.80
N GLN A 36 -26.62 -28.98 19.69
CA GLN A 36 -27.59 -28.45 20.66
C GLN A 36 -27.11 -27.76 21.95
N SER A 37 -27.50 -26.48 22.01
CA SER A 37 -28.25 -25.82 23.09
C SER A 37 -27.52 -25.47 24.40
N ALA A 38 -27.38 -24.17 24.68
CA ALA A 38 -28.33 -23.39 25.49
C ALA A 38 -27.65 -22.21 26.22
N SER A 39 -28.23 -21.03 26.01
CA SER A 39 -28.41 -19.88 26.90
C SER A 39 -27.37 -19.51 27.97
N SER A 40 -26.94 -18.25 27.94
CA SER A 40 -27.02 -17.37 29.12
C SER A 40 -27.09 -15.90 28.70
N GLU A 41 -28.13 -15.21 29.15
CA GLU A 41 -28.24 -13.75 29.16
C GLU A 41 -27.17 -13.12 30.07
N SER A 42 -26.64 -11.95 29.69
CA SER A 42 -26.43 -10.87 30.65
C SER A 42 -26.31 -9.51 29.97
N SER A 43 -26.98 -8.54 30.59
CA SER A 43 -27.29 -7.18 30.16
C SER A 43 -26.15 -6.18 30.37
N SER A 44 -26.43 -4.93 29.90
CA SER A 44 -25.94 -3.63 30.41
C SER A 44 -24.64 -3.14 29.76
N ASN A 45 -24.45 -1.88 29.33
CA ASN A 45 -25.19 -0.62 29.49
C ASN A 45 -24.74 0.34 28.36
N GLY A 46 -25.58 1.30 27.99
CA GLY A 46 -25.29 2.28 26.93
C GLY A 46 -24.29 3.39 27.29
N MET A 47 -23.88 4.15 26.28
CA MET A 47 -23.70 5.59 26.37
C MET A 47 -23.85 6.21 24.96
N ASP A 48 -24.71 7.22 24.91
CA ASP A 48 -25.10 8.03 23.77
C ASP A 48 -24.30 9.35 23.73
N GLU A 49 -24.34 10.00 22.55
CA GLU A 49 -24.12 11.43 22.27
C GLU A 49 -22.71 12.08 22.25
N SER A 50 -22.22 12.29 21.02
CA SER A 50 -22.07 13.58 20.29
C SER A 50 -21.34 14.83 20.88
N SER A 51 -20.43 15.36 20.03
CA SER A 51 -20.16 16.80 19.69
C SER A 51 -18.94 17.53 20.37
N PRO A 52 -18.49 18.74 19.90
CA PRO A 52 -17.47 18.96 18.86
C PRO A 52 -16.40 20.08 19.14
N MET A 53 -15.42 20.27 18.23
CA MET A 53 -14.61 21.50 17.92
C MET A 53 -13.69 22.08 19.04
N ASP A 54 -12.53 22.74 18.84
CA ASP A 54 -11.92 23.48 17.73
C ASP A 54 -10.42 23.76 18.05
N ASP A 55 -9.62 23.96 16.99
CA ASP A 55 -8.46 24.85 16.81
C ASP A 55 -7.20 24.85 17.72
N LEU A 56 -6.02 24.70 17.10
CA LEU A 56 -4.91 25.70 17.04
C LEU A 56 -3.64 25.17 16.30
N LYS A 57 -3.54 25.51 15.01
CA LYS A 57 -2.46 26.28 14.32
C LYS A 57 -0.95 25.84 14.25
N GLU A 58 -0.45 25.85 12.99
CA GLU A 58 0.94 26.03 12.44
C GLU A 58 1.96 24.88 12.67
N ASP A 59 2.73 24.33 11.70
CA ASP A 59 3.46 24.87 10.54
C ASP A 59 3.81 23.74 9.50
N ALA A 60 3.74 24.07 8.20
CA ALA A 60 4.50 23.56 7.05
C ALA A 60 4.98 22.09 6.94
N LYS A 61 4.27 21.27 6.13
CA LYS A 61 4.77 20.56 4.92
C LYS A 61 3.55 20.09 4.10
N ASP A 62 3.54 20.40 2.81
CA ASP A 62 2.51 19.99 1.87
C ASP A 62 2.62 18.47 1.61
N ALA A 63 2.06 17.69 2.52
CA ALA A 63 1.75 16.28 2.33
C ALA A 63 0.33 16.09 2.84
N VAL A 64 -0.65 16.45 2.00
CA VAL A 64 -2.05 16.21 2.28
C VAL A 64 -2.30 14.70 2.13
N LEU A 65 -2.00 13.95 3.19
CA LEU A 65 -2.53 12.61 3.37
C LEU A 65 -4.04 12.76 3.64
N PRO A 66 -4.92 12.16 2.82
CA PRO A 66 -6.35 12.34 2.99
C PRO A 66 -6.83 11.60 4.25
N SER A 67 -7.54 12.37 5.10
CA SER A 67 -8.30 11.90 6.25
C SER A 67 -9.25 10.75 5.87
N GLU A 68 -9.28 9.70 6.70
CA GLU A 68 -10.24 8.61 6.58
C GLU A 68 -11.67 9.15 6.74
N GLY A 69 -12.52 8.93 5.73
CA GLY A 69 -13.92 9.35 5.78
C GLY A 69 -14.65 9.25 4.45
N THR A 70 -15.36 8.13 4.25
CA THR A 70 -16.36 7.84 3.20
C THR A 70 -15.87 7.93 1.75
N ALA A 71 -15.83 6.77 1.09
CA ALA A 71 -15.56 6.62 -0.33
C ALA A 71 -16.68 7.25 -1.18
N ASP A 72 -16.37 8.30 -1.95
CA ASP A 72 -16.87 8.50 -3.32
C ASP A 72 -16.18 9.70 -4.03
N ALA A 73 -15.72 9.46 -5.27
CA ALA A 73 -15.34 10.44 -6.32
C ALA A 73 -14.24 11.51 -6.08
N LYS A 74 -13.75 11.79 -4.87
CA LYS A 74 -12.70 12.81 -4.70
C LYS A 74 -11.38 12.35 -5.32
N GLN A 75 -10.93 13.08 -6.33
CA GLN A 75 -9.60 12.89 -6.93
C GLN A 75 -8.51 13.46 -6.00
N SER A 76 -7.43 12.70 -5.88
CA SER A 76 -6.21 13.05 -5.14
C SER A 76 -4.99 12.82 -6.05
N THR A 77 -3.86 13.38 -5.64
CA THR A 77 -2.59 13.21 -6.37
C THR A 77 -1.45 12.90 -5.43
N LEU A 78 -0.54 12.02 -5.86
CA LEU A 78 0.71 11.73 -5.15
C LEU A 78 1.87 11.80 -6.14
N THR A 79 2.91 12.55 -5.79
CA THR A 79 4.12 12.67 -6.63
C THR A 79 5.26 11.88 -6.01
N GLY A 80 5.90 11.04 -6.80
CA GLY A 80 7.00 10.18 -6.37
C GLY A 80 7.85 9.70 -7.53
N THR A 81 8.79 8.81 -7.26
CA THR A 81 9.64 8.17 -8.29
C THR A 81 9.18 6.74 -8.50
N ILE A 82 8.93 6.33 -9.74
CA ILE A 82 8.60 4.92 -10.05
C ILE A 82 9.75 4.03 -9.58
N SER A 83 9.44 3.04 -8.74
CA SER A 83 10.40 2.03 -8.27
C SER A 83 10.18 0.65 -8.89
N ASP A 84 8.95 0.32 -9.31
CA ASP A 84 8.61 -0.93 -9.99
C ASP A 84 7.34 -0.73 -10.84
N ILE A 85 7.28 -1.36 -12.02
CA ILE A 85 6.07 -1.42 -12.87
C ILE A 85 5.82 -2.87 -13.28
N LYS A 86 4.62 -3.37 -12.94
CA LYS A 86 4.10 -4.68 -13.32
C LYS A 86 2.80 -4.53 -14.12
N ASP A 87 2.22 -5.66 -14.55
CA ASP A 87 1.05 -5.66 -15.44
C ASP A 87 -0.22 -5.03 -14.83
N PHE A 88 -0.40 -5.15 -13.50
CA PHE A 88 -1.58 -4.68 -12.74
C PHE A 88 -1.27 -3.82 -11.53
N MET A 89 0.00 -3.47 -11.34
CA MET A 89 0.41 -2.62 -10.23
C MET A 89 1.71 -1.91 -10.56
N PHE A 90 1.94 -0.78 -9.93
CA PHE A 90 3.23 -0.11 -9.92
C PHE A 90 3.46 0.51 -8.55
N THR A 91 4.71 0.77 -8.22
CA THR A 91 5.11 1.37 -6.95
C THR A 91 5.81 2.69 -7.21
N ILE A 92 5.49 3.72 -6.42
CA ILE A 92 6.28 4.95 -6.36
C ILE A 92 6.87 5.13 -4.98
N THR A 93 8.10 5.63 -4.91
CA THR A 93 8.69 6.12 -3.67
C THR A 93 8.45 7.63 -3.57
N ALA A 94 7.75 8.08 -2.53
CA ALA A 94 7.55 9.49 -2.20
C ALA A 94 8.04 9.74 -0.77
N ASP A 95 8.88 10.75 -0.59
CA ASP A 95 9.46 11.12 0.72
C ASP A 95 10.13 9.95 1.50
N GLY A 96 10.64 8.96 0.78
CA GLY A 96 11.29 7.77 1.37
C GLY A 96 10.33 6.63 1.70
N THR A 97 9.03 6.79 1.46
CA THR A 97 8.01 5.76 1.61
C THR A 97 7.59 5.20 0.25
N ASP A 98 7.44 3.89 0.17
CA ASP A 98 6.91 3.20 -1.01
C ASP A 98 5.38 3.10 -0.94
N TYR A 99 4.72 3.50 -2.02
CA TYR A 99 3.27 3.44 -2.19
C TYR A 99 2.94 2.60 -3.42
N GLU A 100 2.23 1.49 -3.21
CA GLU A 100 1.77 0.61 -4.27
C GLU A 100 0.40 1.07 -4.80
N PHE A 101 0.27 1.11 -6.12
CA PHE A 101 -0.97 1.41 -6.83
C PHE A 101 -1.34 0.23 -7.71
N SER A 102 -2.42 -0.45 -7.35
CA SER A 102 -3.00 -1.54 -8.15
C SER A 102 -4.09 -1.02 -9.09
N PHE A 103 -4.27 -1.70 -10.23
CA PHE A 103 -5.30 -1.41 -11.22
C PHE A 103 -5.75 -2.68 -11.96
N GLU A 104 -6.98 -2.68 -12.47
CA GLU A 104 -7.54 -3.81 -13.20
C GLU A 104 -6.95 -3.93 -14.62
N GLN A 105 -6.82 -5.16 -15.14
CA GLN A 105 -6.23 -5.42 -16.46
C GLN A 105 -6.85 -4.60 -17.59
N ASP A 106 -8.18 -4.51 -17.59
CA ASP A 106 -8.95 -3.81 -18.62
C ASP A 106 -9.11 -2.31 -18.34
N GLN A 107 -8.51 -1.81 -17.25
CA GLN A 107 -8.54 -0.41 -16.81
C GLN A 107 -7.13 0.13 -16.55
N LYS A 108 -6.23 -0.08 -17.53
CA LYS A 108 -4.87 0.45 -17.45
C LYS A 108 -4.88 1.99 -17.32
N PRO A 109 -4.14 2.58 -16.37
CA PRO A 109 -4.10 4.03 -16.18
C PRO A 109 -3.50 4.76 -17.39
N ASP A 110 -4.03 5.95 -17.69
CA ASP A 110 -3.50 6.80 -18.75
C ASP A 110 -2.05 7.21 -18.45
N GLY A 111 -1.19 7.21 -19.48
CA GLY A 111 0.23 7.58 -19.38
C GLY A 111 1.15 6.56 -18.70
N LEU A 112 0.64 5.46 -18.11
CA LEU A 112 1.49 4.45 -17.45
C LEU A 112 2.48 3.78 -18.43
N SER A 113 2.15 3.69 -19.72
CA SER A 113 3.07 3.16 -20.75
C SER A 113 4.24 4.07 -21.10
N ASP A 114 4.15 5.35 -20.73
CA ASP A 114 5.13 6.39 -21.12
C ASP A 114 6.21 6.62 -20.05
N VAL A 115 6.09 5.90 -18.93
CA VAL A 115 6.98 5.97 -17.77
C VAL A 115 7.72 4.64 -17.58
N LYS A 116 8.82 4.70 -16.85
CA LYS A 116 9.67 3.54 -16.48
C LYS A 116 10.29 3.78 -15.11
N ASP A 117 10.92 2.76 -14.55
CA ASP A 117 11.66 2.84 -13.29
C ASP A 117 12.64 4.03 -13.28
N GLY A 118 12.64 4.75 -12.16
CA GLY A 118 13.43 5.96 -11.94
C GLY A 118 12.82 7.25 -12.48
N ASP A 119 11.71 7.21 -13.24
CA ASP A 119 11.00 8.44 -13.63
C ASP A 119 10.24 9.03 -12.44
N LYS A 120 10.37 10.34 -12.22
CA LYS A 120 9.52 11.09 -11.30
C LYS A 120 8.16 11.34 -11.96
N VAL A 121 7.08 11.02 -11.25
CA VAL A 121 5.72 11.06 -11.76
C VAL A 121 4.75 11.66 -10.75
N THR A 122 3.64 12.20 -11.24
CA THR A 122 2.44 12.51 -10.45
C THR A 122 1.36 11.52 -10.81
N VAL A 123 0.92 10.74 -9.83
CA VAL A 123 -0.18 9.79 -9.90
C VAL A 123 -1.46 10.52 -9.53
N THR A 124 -2.51 10.38 -10.33
CA THR A 124 -3.85 10.91 -10.05
C THR A 124 -4.79 9.74 -9.79
N TYR A 125 -5.50 9.74 -8.66
CA TYR A 125 -6.29 8.59 -8.22
C TYR A 125 -7.53 9.00 -7.42
N THR A 126 -8.48 8.08 -7.27
CA THR A 126 -9.55 8.15 -6.26
C THR A 126 -9.26 7.15 -5.14
N GLY A 127 -9.85 7.36 -3.96
CA GLY A 127 -9.71 6.43 -2.83
C GLY A 127 -8.55 6.75 -1.89
N THR A 128 -8.07 5.73 -1.17
CA THR A 128 -7.09 5.87 -0.08
C THR A 128 -5.80 5.14 -0.41
N VAL A 129 -4.68 5.81 -0.13
CA VAL A 129 -3.32 5.27 -0.22
C VAL A 129 -2.81 5.08 1.21
N SER A 130 -2.23 3.92 1.49
CA SER A 130 -1.66 3.56 2.79
C SER A 130 -0.26 2.97 2.57
N GLU A 131 0.59 3.07 3.58
CA GLU A 131 1.93 2.45 3.58
C GLU A 131 1.85 0.96 3.95
N VAL A 132 0.81 0.58 4.68
CA VAL A 132 0.65 -0.74 5.30
C VAL A 132 -0.54 -1.51 4.74
N ASP A 133 -1.57 -0.80 4.27
CA ASP A 133 -2.76 -1.39 3.66
C ASP A 133 -2.70 -1.32 2.15
N ALA A 134 -3.38 -2.27 1.50
CA ALA A 134 -3.51 -2.28 0.07
C ALA A 134 -4.27 -1.04 -0.43
N PHE A 135 -3.87 -0.54 -1.61
CA PHE A 135 -4.56 0.55 -2.27
C PHE A 135 -6.04 0.21 -2.51
N SER A 136 -6.91 1.10 -2.05
CA SER A 136 -8.36 0.99 -2.23
C SER A 136 -8.82 2.19 -3.03
N GLY A 137 -8.96 2.01 -4.35
CA GLY A 137 -9.26 3.12 -5.25
C GLY A 137 -9.11 2.80 -6.74
N THR A 138 -9.15 3.84 -7.56
CA THR A 138 -8.89 3.75 -9.00
C THR A 138 -7.78 4.71 -9.39
N VAL A 139 -6.77 4.21 -10.11
CA VAL A 139 -5.71 5.04 -10.67
C VAL A 139 -6.20 5.60 -12.01
N LEU A 140 -6.25 6.93 -12.13
CA LEU A 140 -6.79 7.62 -13.31
C LEU A 140 -5.68 7.92 -14.33
N SER A 141 -4.54 8.45 -13.87
CA SER A 141 -3.40 8.73 -14.76
C SER A 141 -2.08 8.74 -14.01
N VAL A 142 -0.99 8.48 -14.75
CA VAL A 142 0.39 8.62 -14.31
C VAL A 142 1.11 9.52 -15.31
N LYS A 143 1.53 10.71 -14.86
CA LYS A 143 2.20 11.69 -15.73
C LYS A 143 3.59 11.97 -15.22
N LYS A 144 4.56 12.15 -16.12
CA LYS A 144 5.89 12.63 -15.72
C LYS A 144 5.78 13.97 -15.03
N ALA A 145 6.48 14.10 -13.90
CA ALA A 145 6.64 15.36 -13.19
C ALA A 145 7.97 15.99 -13.56
N GLU A 146 8.00 17.33 -13.62
CA GLU A 146 9.21 18.11 -13.87
C GLU A 146 10.14 18.18 -12.64
#